data_AF-A0A838MZW8-F1
#
_entry.id   AF-A0A838MZW8-F1
#
_cell.length_a   1.000
_cell.length_b   1.000
_cell.length_c   1.000
_cell.angle_alpha   90.00
_cell.angle_beta   90.00
_cell.angle_gamma   90.00
#
_symmetry.space_group_name_H-M   'P 1'
#
loop_
_entity.id
_entity.type
_entity.pdbx_description
1 polymer ?
#
loop_
_entity_poly.entity_id
_entity_poly.type
_entity_poly.pdbx_seq_one_letter_code
_entity_poly.pdbx_strand_id
1 'polypeptide(L)'
;MLRFLRHECRFAFVRRLSVVLLLLSLCGSLLLESSPFNRLLLRVQANNTAQALPFAQAWTNTGLITANDNWSGVPGIEGFLGQDLTTATGTDPQTILGISTVANDLDVIANQSNPNSLT
;
A
#
# COMPACT_ATOMS: atom_id res chain seq x y z
N MET A 1 51.75 42.85 -22.44
CA MET A 1 50.46 42.40 -23.02
C MET A 1 50.29 40.87 -22.95
N LEU A 2 50.52 40.24 -21.78
CA LEU A 2 50.37 38.78 -21.59
C LEU A 2 49.70 38.39 -20.25
N ARG A 3 49.23 39.37 -19.48
CA ARG A 3 48.58 39.14 -18.17
C ARG A 3 47.05 39.11 -18.24
N PHE A 4 46.43 39.55 -19.33
CA PHE A 4 44.97 39.60 -19.48
C PHE A 4 44.35 38.28 -19.97
N LEU A 5 45.05 37.49 -20.78
CA LEU A 5 44.54 36.23 -21.35
C LEU A 5 44.45 35.07 -20.33
N ARG A 6 45.11 35.19 -19.16
CA ARG A 6 45.23 34.08 -18.20
C ARG A 6 44.03 33.99 -17.21
N HIS A 7 43.25 35.06 -17.06
CA HIS A 7 42.10 35.09 -16.14
C HIS A 7 40.79 34.63 -16.79
N GLU A 8 40.57 34.95 -18.06
CA GLU A 8 39.39 34.54 -18.85
C GLU A 8 39.29 33.02 -19.01
N CYS A 9 40.42 32.32 -19.23
CA CYS A 9 40.44 30.86 -19.38
C CYS A 9 40.07 30.10 -18.10
N ARG A 10 40.38 30.64 -16.91
CA ARG A 10 40.08 29.98 -15.62
C ARG A 10 38.60 30.07 -15.26
N PHE A 11 37.94 31.18 -15.60
CA PHE A 11 36.51 31.37 -15.31
C PHE A 11 35.62 30.51 -16.24
N ALA A 12 36.00 30.38 -17.52
CA ALA A 12 35.30 29.52 -18.47
C ALA A 12 35.42 28.02 -18.14
N PHE A 13 36.57 27.58 -17.60
CA PHE A 13 36.81 26.19 -17.21
C PHE A 13 35.99 25.77 -15.98
N VAL A 14 35.94 26.62 -14.94
CA VAL A 14 35.17 26.35 -13.72
C VAL A 14 33.66 26.34 -14.02
N ARG A 15 33.17 27.24 -14.89
CA ARG A 15 31.75 27.31 -15.28
C ARG A 15 31.31 26.13 -16.16
N ARG A 16 32.19 25.62 -17.02
CA ARG A 16 31.94 24.39 -17.82
C ARG A 16 31.96 23.13 -16.96
N LEU A 17 32.83 23.06 -15.95
CA LEU A 17 32.92 21.93 -15.02
C LEU A 17 31.70 21.84 -14.09
N SER A 18 31.18 22.97 -13.60
CA SER A 18 29.97 23.01 -12.75
C SER A 18 28.68 22.60 -13.48
N VAL A 19 28.54 22.93 -14.76
CA VAL A 19 27.36 22.54 -15.57
C VAL A 19 27.38 21.06 -15.90
N VAL A 20 28.55 20.47 -16.18
CA VAL A 20 28.70 19.02 -16.42
C VAL A 20 28.42 18.22 -15.15
N LEU A 21 28.86 18.70 -13.98
CA LEU A 21 28.54 18.09 -12.68
C LEU A 21 27.04 18.19 -12.32
N LEU A 22 26.38 19.31 -12.65
CA LEU A 22 24.92 19.47 -12.50
C LEU A 22 24.12 18.56 -13.45
N LEU A 23 24.57 18.39 -14.70
CA LEU A 23 23.92 17.50 -15.68
C LEU A 23 24.11 16.01 -15.36
N LEU A 24 25.28 15.61 -14.82
CA LEU A 24 25.52 14.26 -14.33
C LEU A 24 24.67 13.93 -13.07
N SER A 25 24.44 14.92 -12.19
CA SER A 25 23.57 14.79 -11.02
C SER A 25 22.08 14.66 -11.40
N LEU A 26 21.62 15.44 -12.40
CA LEU A 26 20.24 15.31 -12.93
C LEU A 26 20.04 13.98 -13.69
N CYS A 27 21.06 13.49 -14.41
CA CYS A 27 20.99 12.23 -15.16
C CYS A 27 21.07 11.00 -14.24
N GLY A 28 21.86 11.05 -13.16
CA GLY A 28 21.90 10.02 -12.12
C GLY A 28 20.57 9.89 -11.37
N SER A 29 19.89 11.01 -11.14
CA SER A 29 18.57 11.02 -10.47
C SER A 29 17.44 10.47 -11.36
N LEU A 30 17.54 10.59 -12.69
CA LEU A 30 16.52 10.11 -13.62
C LEU A 30 16.64 8.61 -13.97
N LEU A 31 17.81 7.99 -13.72
CA LEU A 31 18.06 6.56 -13.94
C LEU A 31 17.82 5.69 -12.69
N LEU A 32 17.60 6.29 -11.51
CA LEU A 32 17.17 5.55 -10.32
C LEU A 32 15.65 5.33 -10.27
N GLU A 33 14.86 6.00 -11.12
CA GLU A 33 13.40 5.88 -11.10
C GLU A 33 12.82 4.87 -12.11
N SER A 34 13.65 4.34 -13.03
CA SER A 34 13.21 3.34 -14.01
C SER A 34 13.54 1.90 -13.60
N SER A 35 13.76 1.63 -12.31
CA SER A 35 13.96 0.26 -11.84
C SER A 35 12.63 -0.51 -11.84
N PRO A 36 12.43 -1.53 -12.71
CA PRO A 36 11.25 -2.39 -12.61
C PRO A 36 11.28 -3.27 -11.35
N PHE A 37 12.40 -3.26 -10.60
CA PHE A 37 12.61 -4.11 -9.44
C PHE A 37 12.01 -3.56 -8.13
N ASN A 38 11.43 -2.35 -8.12
CA ASN A 38 10.84 -1.77 -6.90
C ASN A 38 9.30 -1.85 -6.83
N ARG A 39 8.68 -2.77 -7.59
CA ARG A 39 7.22 -3.03 -7.54
C ARG A 39 6.83 -4.43 -7.05
N LEU A 40 7.64 -5.02 -6.18
CA LEU A 40 7.21 -6.16 -5.34
C LEU A 40 6.68 -5.71 -3.97
N LEU A 41 6.17 -4.49 -3.87
CA LEU A 41 5.13 -4.22 -2.89
C LEU A 41 3.88 -4.94 -3.39
N LEU A 42 3.68 -6.20 -2.98
CA LEU A 42 2.32 -6.66 -2.73
C LEU A 42 1.78 -5.66 -1.73
N ARG A 43 1.10 -4.63 -2.22
CA ARG A 43 0.28 -3.78 -1.39
C ARG A 43 -0.75 -4.76 -0.83
N VAL A 44 -0.49 -5.21 0.39
CA VAL A 44 -1.42 -5.94 1.23
C VAL A 44 -2.60 -4.98 1.38
N GLN A 45 -3.60 -5.20 0.55
CA GLN A 45 -4.87 -4.48 0.57
C GLN A 45 -5.86 -5.45 1.22
N ALA A 46 -6.47 -5.04 2.34
CA ALA A 46 -7.81 -5.52 2.65
C ALA A 46 -8.70 -4.89 1.60
N ASN A 47 -8.98 -5.64 0.56
CA ASN A 47 -10.03 -5.28 -0.34
C ASN A 47 -10.69 -6.55 -0.87
N ASN A 48 -11.84 -6.34 -1.49
CA ASN A 48 -12.59 -7.34 -2.23
C ASN A 48 -11.89 -7.84 -3.51
N THR A 49 -10.57 -7.66 -3.66
CA THR A 49 -9.85 -8.23 -4.80
C THR A 49 -9.73 -9.73 -4.62
N ALA A 50 -10.37 -10.46 -5.53
CA ALA A 50 -10.31 -11.91 -5.57
C ALA A 50 -8.86 -12.42 -5.65
N GLN A 51 -8.55 -13.44 -4.86
CA GLN A 51 -7.26 -14.12 -4.88
C GLN A 51 -7.26 -15.23 -5.94
N ALA A 52 -6.09 -15.50 -6.52
CA ALA A 52 -5.95 -16.59 -7.49
C ALA A 52 -6.11 -17.95 -6.81
N LEU A 53 -6.71 -18.92 -7.54
CA LEU A 53 -6.88 -20.28 -7.06
C LEU A 53 -5.67 -21.16 -7.45
N PRO A 54 -5.26 -22.13 -6.60
CA PRO A 54 -5.85 -22.46 -5.31
C PRO A 54 -5.51 -21.40 -4.24
N PHE A 55 -6.55 -20.90 -3.56
CA PHE A 55 -6.37 -19.94 -2.48
C PHE A 55 -6.02 -20.67 -1.18
N ALA A 56 -4.96 -20.21 -0.52
CA ALA A 56 -4.58 -20.68 0.80
C ALA A 56 -4.09 -19.51 1.65
N GLN A 57 -4.61 -19.40 2.87
CA GLN A 57 -4.16 -18.44 3.87
C GLN A 57 -3.44 -19.19 5.01
N ALA A 58 -2.18 -18.83 5.26
CA ALA A 58 -1.42 -19.37 6.37
C ALA A 58 -1.68 -18.54 7.64
N TRP A 59 -2.15 -19.19 8.71
CA TRP A 59 -2.50 -18.58 9.99
C TRP A 59 -1.42 -18.73 11.06
N THR A 60 -0.20 -19.12 10.67
CA THR A 60 0.92 -19.30 11.60
C THR A 60 1.47 -17.98 12.12
N ASN A 61 1.30 -16.89 11.38
CA ASN A 61 1.66 -15.54 11.81
C ASN A 61 0.47 -14.91 12.54
N THR A 62 0.57 -14.74 13.86
CA THR A 62 -0.46 -14.06 14.67
C THR A 62 -0.45 -12.54 14.50
N GLY A 63 0.58 -11.97 13.88
CA GLY A 63 0.69 -10.55 13.57
C GLY A 63 -0.05 -10.11 12.30
N LEU A 64 -0.88 -10.97 11.69
CA LEU A 64 -1.65 -10.61 10.50
C LEU A 64 -2.87 -9.72 10.81
N ILE A 65 -3.44 -9.85 12.01
CA ILE A 65 -4.56 -9.02 12.49
C ILE A 65 -4.16 -8.44 13.83
N THR A 66 -3.88 -7.14 13.86
CA THR A 66 -3.39 -6.44 15.07
C THR A 66 -4.25 -5.27 15.50
N ALA A 67 -5.20 -4.84 14.68
CA ALA A 67 -6.09 -3.72 14.94
C ALA A 67 -7.53 -4.16 14.67
N ASN A 68 -8.46 -3.58 15.42
CA ASN A 68 -9.88 -3.82 15.22
C ASN A 68 -10.32 -3.33 13.84
N ASP A 69 -11.32 -3.99 13.28
CA ASP A 69 -11.97 -3.64 12.00
C ASP A 69 -10.98 -3.57 10.82
N ASN A 70 -9.81 -4.20 10.98
CA ASN A 70 -8.72 -4.11 10.02
C ASN A 70 -8.24 -5.48 9.60
N TRP A 71 -8.70 -5.89 8.42
CA TRP A 71 -8.34 -7.15 7.76
C TRP A 71 -7.14 -7.02 6.81
N SER A 72 -6.45 -5.87 6.80
CA SER A 72 -5.46 -5.57 5.75
C SER A 72 -4.40 -6.65 5.61
N GLY A 73 -3.91 -7.23 6.71
CA GLY A 73 -2.89 -8.28 6.70
C GLY A 73 -3.33 -9.63 6.14
N VAL A 74 -4.59 -9.82 5.75
CA VAL A 74 -5.12 -11.08 5.23
C VAL A 74 -5.82 -10.87 3.87
N PRO A 75 -5.06 -10.72 2.77
CA PRO A 75 -5.64 -10.41 1.46
C PRO A 75 -6.69 -11.43 1.01
N GLY A 76 -7.83 -10.92 0.52
CA GLY A 76 -8.94 -11.74 0.05
C GLY A 76 -9.86 -12.28 1.14
N ILE A 77 -9.65 -11.90 2.42
CA ILE A 77 -10.52 -12.26 3.53
C ILE A 77 -10.93 -10.97 4.26
N GLU A 78 -12.23 -10.80 4.44
CA GLU A 78 -12.84 -9.74 5.24
C GLU A 78 -13.98 -10.37 6.06
N GLY A 79 -14.19 -9.87 7.28
CA GLY A 79 -15.27 -10.32 8.18
C GLY A 79 -16.32 -9.23 8.34
N PHE A 80 -17.60 -9.60 8.24
CA PHE A 80 -18.73 -8.68 8.34
C PHE A 80 -19.74 -9.19 9.39
N LEU A 81 -20.37 -8.28 10.14
CA LEU A 81 -21.44 -8.60 11.09
C LEU A 81 -22.74 -9.03 10.36
N GLY A 82 -22.93 -8.58 9.11
CA GLY A 82 -24.09 -8.95 8.30
C GLY A 82 -25.33 -8.12 8.61
N GLN A 83 -25.14 -6.89 9.08
CA GLN A 83 -26.22 -5.99 9.49
C GLN A 83 -27.03 -5.50 8.28
N ASP A 84 -28.34 -5.43 8.43
CA ASP A 84 -29.29 -4.89 7.45
C ASP A 84 -29.16 -5.44 6.02
N LEU A 85 -28.70 -6.70 5.86
CA LEU A 85 -28.68 -7.38 4.55
C LEU A 85 -30.09 -7.58 3.97
N THR A 86 -31.11 -7.67 4.83
CA THR A 86 -32.53 -7.70 4.50
C THR A 86 -33.36 -7.27 5.70
N THR A 87 -34.47 -6.59 5.47
CA THR A 87 -35.45 -6.23 6.53
C THR A 87 -36.61 -7.24 6.61
N ALA A 88 -36.68 -8.20 5.68
CA ALA A 88 -37.72 -9.21 5.62
C ALA A 88 -37.27 -10.51 6.29
N THR A 89 -38.08 -11.01 7.23
CA THR A 89 -37.87 -12.32 7.85
C THR A 89 -38.11 -13.44 6.84
N GLY A 90 -37.31 -14.51 6.91
CA GLY A 90 -37.43 -15.66 6.00
C GLY A 90 -36.95 -15.39 4.57
N THR A 91 -36.24 -14.29 4.32
CA THR A 91 -35.54 -14.06 3.04
C THR A 91 -34.59 -15.23 2.77
N ASP A 92 -34.63 -15.78 1.55
CA ASP A 92 -33.71 -16.83 1.13
C ASP A 92 -32.26 -16.30 1.08
N PRO A 93 -31.32 -16.83 1.88
CA PRO A 93 -29.93 -16.38 1.87
C PRO A 93 -29.25 -16.48 0.51
N GLN A 94 -29.69 -17.39 -0.38
CA GLN A 94 -29.13 -17.51 -1.74
C GLN A 94 -29.46 -16.31 -2.64
N THR A 95 -30.46 -15.51 -2.25
CA THR A 95 -30.90 -14.33 -3.00
C THR A 95 -30.24 -13.03 -2.52
N ILE A 96 -29.51 -13.07 -1.40
CA ILE A 96 -28.80 -11.92 -0.84
C ILE A 96 -27.42 -11.83 -1.51
N LEU A 97 -27.36 -11.09 -2.63
CA LEU A 97 -26.14 -10.92 -3.43
C LEU A 97 -25.34 -9.65 -3.10
N GLY A 98 -25.85 -8.84 -2.17
CA GLY A 98 -25.20 -7.61 -1.70
C GLY A 98 -24.35 -7.82 -0.45
N ILE A 99 -23.54 -6.81 -0.14
CA ILE A 99 -22.88 -6.65 1.16
C ILE A 99 -23.65 -5.63 1.99
N SER A 100 -23.44 -5.64 3.32
CA SER A 100 -23.98 -4.59 4.16
C SER A 100 -23.40 -3.22 3.77
N THR A 101 -24.23 -2.19 3.83
CA THR A 101 -23.81 -0.79 3.70
C THR A 101 -23.82 -0.06 5.05
N VAL A 102 -24.06 -0.78 6.15
CA VAL A 102 -24.09 -0.21 7.49
C VAL A 102 -22.67 0.16 7.91
N ALA A 103 -22.52 1.35 8.52
CA ALA A 103 -21.23 1.75 9.09
C ALA A 103 -20.82 0.78 10.20
N ASN A 104 -19.53 0.44 10.26
CA ASN A 104 -18.96 -0.53 11.21
C ASN A 104 -19.48 -1.96 11.05
N ASP A 105 -19.93 -2.34 9.84
CA ASP A 105 -20.28 -3.74 9.57
C ASP A 105 -19.04 -4.62 9.35
N LEU A 106 -17.96 -4.07 8.79
CA LEU A 106 -16.64 -4.72 8.76
C LEU A 106 -16.14 -4.85 10.21
N ASP A 107 -15.92 -6.08 10.66
CA ASP A 107 -15.63 -6.36 12.07
C ASP A 107 -14.52 -7.40 12.23
N VAL A 108 -13.66 -7.12 13.21
CA VAL A 108 -12.78 -8.09 13.87
C VAL A 108 -12.31 -7.45 15.18
N ILE A 109 -12.39 -8.20 16.27
CA ILE A 109 -11.89 -7.73 17.56
C ILE A 109 -10.51 -8.36 17.79
N ALA A 110 -9.46 -7.60 17.48
CA ALA A 110 -8.09 -8.09 17.54
C ALA A 110 -7.59 -8.21 18.98
N ASN A 111 -6.86 -9.28 19.28
CA ASN A 111 -6.12 -9.48 20.53
C ASN A 111 -6.98 -9.36 21.81
N GLN A 112 -8.26 -9.74 21.76
CA GLN A 112 -9.12 -9.73 22.94
C GLN A 112 -8.76 -10.88 23.90
N SER A 113 -8.45 -10.53 25.15
CA SER A 113 -8.11 -11.47 26.23
C SER A 113 -9.33 -11.93 27.02
N ASN A 114 -10.40 -11.12 27.07
CA ASN A 114 -11.68 -11.49 27.67
C ASN A 114 -12.81 -11.30 26.65
N PRO A 115 -13.34 -12.40 26.07
CA PRO A 115 -14.41 -12.32 25.07
C PRO A 115 -15.68 -11.60 25.55
N ASN A 116 -15.93 -11.51 26.86
CA ASN A 116 -17.17 -10.99 27.42
C ASN A 116 -17.11 -9.52 27.84
N SER A 117 -16.04 -8.79 27.51
CA SER A 117 -15.86 -7.40 27.94
C SER A 117 -16.30 -6.34 26.93
N LEU A 118 -16.62 -6.73 25.69
CA LEU A 118 -17.23 -5.82 24.72
C LEU A 118 -18.76 -5.90 24.84
N THR A 119 -19.38 -4.74 25.03
CA THR A 119 -20.84 -4.52 25.08
C THR A 119 -21.24 -3.49 24.06
#